data_AF-A0A9K3PI10-F1
#
_entry.id   AF-A0A9K3PI10-F1
#
_cell.length_a   1.000
_cell.length_b   1.000
_cell.length_c   1.000
_cell.angle_alpha   90.00
_cell.angle_beta   90.00
_cell.angle_gamma   90.00
#
_symmetry.space_group_name_H-M   'P 1'
#
loop_
_entity.id
_entity.type
_entity.pdbx_description
1 polymer ?
#
loop_
_entity_poly.entity_id
_entity_poly.type
_entity_poly.pdbx_seq_one_letter_code
_entity_poly.pdbx_strand_id
1 'polypeptide(L)'
;MNATVGRSRFLPWLILFVVVAENYRKTNLWCCSALSSSSPSSPSSSSASVSTFPTTRLLSTTKSQLAILDGGEWNSVQSILQDEWKAALTDSRTRGDTIRSTKYGYMKVVTGRDSDDCRVVAMQCLEDDKEDINIVYNIVYQDSVAMIPDKISDEDAIATYVIALSCVHCALPKLENVGGGTDSIATGKAVVLGCSEVACFAAEGLASLGIEVFLVNNKGTANVKNRKIQVITPAIGSSDVGFSAHVGQFDSLVDTIGNERSSSLSMDDPIGDNDFYDIGLSFGSSVLQLLRNRHNCQTYVSTFTNCQQVVANEGIFGGPGKAEQYCEKIGNLSILRKNKDSRLLPPPKSLGNTIETLLKAGTIFTEKQRRKLCSKKSNAIRGWSLADFWEATSWPRDASGTGTIRFGLPVRDDPTEEDVEVEFMISESPYRQEQARAVSTDSDYDDIGDFGLKEAKKSASSQNRAFQNNPYVLNVLGVDGLQSEIVDTKMDCIMFMSAKFCKTCRTINPLYTRMARLHQERDGTTVSFVKAEASGESGKALGRHLSVQAVPSFVLFREGRQFGVPLSVSKLPSRKIDRALELLETGAPWDGSILDEDEPSSSSS
;
A
#
# COMPACT_ATOMS: atom_id res chain seq x y z
N MET A 1 -10.57 64.59 -6.88
CA MET A 1 -10.29 64.16 -5.49
C MET A 1 -9.41 62.92 -5.57
N ASN A 2 -8.10 63.11 -5.46
CA ASN A 2 -7.10 62.04 -5.55
C ASN A 2 -6.72 61.61 -4.14
N ALA A 3 -7.00 60.35 -3.78
CA ALA A 3 -6.59 59.77 -2.49
C ALA A 3 -5.39 58.84 -2.71
N THR A 4 -4.22 59.33 -2.36
CA THR A 4 -2.96 58.60 -2.19
C THR A 4 -3.04 57.72 -0.94
N VAL A 5 -2.93 56.40 -1.10
CA VAL A 5 -2.79 55.43 0.00
C VAL A 5 -1.30 55.17 0.26
N GLY A 6 -0.84 55.52 1.46
CA GLY A 6 0.53 55.40 1.92
C GLY A 6 0.96 53.96 2.22
N ARG A 7 2.20 53.63 1.84
CA ARG A 7 2.89 52.40 2.21
C ARG A 7 3.44 52.52 3.63
N SER A 8 2.93 51.68 4.54
CA SER A 8 3.52 51.44 5.86
C SER A 8 4.65 50.41 5.76
N ARG A 9 5.81 50.76 6.30
CA ARG A 9 7.01 49.91 6.41
C ARG A 9 6.91 49.07 7.68
N PHE A 10 6.83 47.75 7.55
CA PHE A 10 7.06 46.83 8.67
C PHE A 10 8.56 46.50 8.76
N LEU A 11 9.17 46.77 9.91
CA LEU A 11 10.51 46.32 10.29
C LEU A 11 10.48 44.81 10.63
N PRO A 12 11.54 44.04 10.32
CA PRO A 12 11.64 42.65 10.73
C PRO A 12 12.22 42.54 12.14
N TRP A 13 11.59 41.72 12.98
CA TRP A 13 12.19 41.19 14.21
C TRP A 13 13.22 40.12 13.84
N LEU A 14 14.48 40.40 14.18
CA LEU A 14 15.62 39.51 14.01
C LEU A 14 15.74 38.64 15.28
N ILE A 15 15.26 37.39 15.22
CA ILE A 15 15.50 36.41 16.27
C ILE A 15 16.76 35.62 15.89
N LEU A 16 17.83 35.87 16.62
CA LEU A 16 19.12 35.20 16.52
C LEU A 16 19.03 33.85 17.24
N PHE A 17 18.89 32.74 16.49
CA PHE A 17 19.11 31.40 17.04
C PHE A 17 20.59 31.03 16.89
N VAL A 18 21.26 30.87 18.03
CA VAL A 18 22.60 30.29 18.16
C VAL A 18 22.48 28.80 17.84
N VAL A 19 23.04 28.38 16.71
CA VAL A 19 23.25 26.96 16.38
C VAL A 19 24.51 26.50 17.08
N VAL A 20 24.36 25.65 18.10
CA VAL A 20 25.46 24.88 18.69
C VAL A 20 25.78 23.75 17.72
N ALA A 21 26.90 23.86 17.01
CA ALA A 21 27.47 22.77 16.23
C ALA A 21 28.35 21.91 17.14
N GLU A 22 27.87 20.72 17.51
CA GLU A 22 28.71 19.68 18.12
C GLU A 22 29.66 19.11 17.06
N ASN A 23 30.89 19.63 17.03
CA ASN A 23 32.00 19.04 16.32
C ASN A 23 32.63 17.93 17.17
N TYR A 24 32.39 16.68 16.80
CA TYR A 24 33.21 15.55 17.27
C TYR A 24 34.62 15.64 16.64
N ARG A 25 35.57 16.24 17.36
CA ARG A 25 37.01 16.15 17.04
C ARG A 25 37.56 14.82 17.55
N LYS A 26 38.01 13.96 16.63
CA LYS A 26 38.88 12.81 16.97
C LYS A 26 40.28 13.33 17.28
N THR A 27 40.79 12.97 18.46
CA THR A 27 42.19 13.12 18.85
C THR A 27 43.03 12.04 18.14
N ASN A 28 44.04 12.48 17.39
CA ASN A 28 45.10 11.61 16.90
C ASN A 28 46.08 11.36 18.06
N LEU A 29 46.18 10.12 18.51
CA LEU A 29 47.32 9.65 19.30
C LEU A 29 48.16 8.70 18.46
N TRP A 30 49.39 9.13 18.19
CA TRP A 30 50.47 8.27 17.75
C TRP A 30 50.76 7.21 18.80
N CYS A 31 50.82 5.94 18.40
CA CYS A 31 51.50 4.92 19.19
C CYS A 31 52.30 3.99 18.26
N CYS A 32 53.55 3.78 18.66
CA CYS A 32 54.59 3.06 17.94
C CYS A 32 54.32 1.56 17.83
N SER A 33 54.90 0.98 16.77
CA SER A 33 54.96 -0.42 16.41
C SER A 33 55.56 -1.31 17.50
N ALA A 34 54.95 -2.47 17.73
CA ALA A 34 55.62 -3.64 18.29
C ALA A 34 55.27 -4.87 17.43
N LEU A 35 56.30 -5.50 16.89
CA LEU A 35 56.26 -6.78 16.17
C LEU A 35 55.90 -7.91 17.13
N SER A 36 54.88 -8.70 16.83
CA SER A 36 54.68 -10.03 17.43
C SER A 36 54.52 -11.09 16.35
N SER A 37 55.27 -12.18 16.54
CA SER A 37 55.41 -13.33 15.65
C SER A 37 54.20 -14.25 15.76
N SER A 38 53.75 -14.74 14.59
CA SER A 38 52.62 -15.66 14.43
C SER A 38 53.02 -17.12 14.68
N SER A 39 52.21 -17.84 15.46
CA SER A 39 52.17 -19.31 15.55
C SER A 39 50.99 -19.85 14.73
N PRO A 40 51.10 -21.00 14.05
CA PRO A 40 50.00 -21.55 13.24
C PRO A 40 49.03 -22.35 14.12
N SER A 41 47.75 -21.98 14.10
CA SER A 41 46.64 -22.77 14.67
C SER A 41 45.81 -23.43 13.57
N SER A 42 45.31 -24.61 13.92
CA SER A 42 44.70 -25.67 13.11
C SER A 42 43.39 -25.25 12.40
N PRO A 43 43.02 -25.91 11.28
CA PRO A 43 41.79 -25.60 10.56
C PRO A 43 40.57 -26.23 11.24
N SER A 44 39.70 -25.41 11.82
CA SER A 44 38.33 -25.82 12.17
C SER A 44 37.42 -25.67 10.94
N SER A 45 36.71 -26.75 10.63
CA SER A 45 35.75 -26.86 9.54
C SER A 45 34.49 -26.03 9.83
N SER A 46 34.47 -24.77 9.42
CA SER A 46 33.25 -23.98 9.31
C SER A 46 32.64 -24.18 7.92
N SER A 47 31.35 -24.53 7.89
CA SER A 47 30.53 -24.71 6.71
C SER A 47 30.39 -23.39 5.93
N ALA A 48 31.28 -23.17 4.96
CA ALA A 48 31.27 -22.00 4.10
C ALA A 48 30.25 -22.19 2.96
N SER A 49 29.02 -21.74 3.17
CA SER A 49 28.05 -21.50 2.10
C SER A 49 27.82 -19.99 1.92
N VAL A 50 28.90 -19.22 1.83
CA VAL A 50 28.81 -17.80 1.47
C VAL A 50 28.91 -17.73 -0.05
N SER A 51 27.81 -17.41 -0.74
CA SER A 51 27.88 -16.99 -2.13
C SER A 51 28.73 -15.72 -2.17
N THR A 52 30.00 -15.83 -2.54
CA THR A 52 30.91 -14.68 -2.55
C THR A 52 30.58 -13.80 -3.73
N PHE A 53 29.72 -12.82 -3.50
CA PHE A 53 29.60 -11.68 -4.39
C PHE A 53 30.99 -11.06 -4.59
N PRO A 54 31.36 -10.68 -5.82
CA PRO A 54 32.65 -10.07 -6.06
C PRO A 54 32.78 -8.78 -5.25
N THR A 55 33.94 -8.59 -4.62
CA THR A 55 34.22 -7.41 -3.80
C THR A 55 35.46 -6.71 -4.31
N THR A 56 35.52 -5.40 -4.08
CA THR A 56 36.68 -4.56 -4.35
C THR A 56 36.97 -3.67 -3.13
N ARG A 57 38.18 -3.11 -3.08
CA ARG A 57 38.65 -2.30 -1.96
C ARG A 57 38.79 -0.84 -2.36
N LEU A 58 38.16 0.04 -1.58
CA LEU A 58 38.38 1.48 -1.66
C LEU A 58 39.71 1.86 -1.00
N LEU A 59 40.44 2.79 -1.60
CA LEU A 59 41.65 3.39 -1.00
C LEU A 59 41.28 4.19 0.26
N SER A 60 40.18 4.93 0.19
CA SER A 60 39.68 5.72 1.31
C SER A 60 38.16 5.81 1.27
N THR A 61 37.54 5.93 2.45
CA THR A 61 36.11 6.17 2.60
C THR A 61 35.90 7.60 3.09
N THR A 62 35.09 8.39 2.38
CA THR A 62 34.85 9.81 2.67
C THR A 62 33.55 10.01 3.44
N LYS A 63 32.45 9.43 2.95
CA LYS A 63 31.14 9.48 3.61
C LYS A 63 30.57 8.07 3.73
N SER A 64 29.70 7.90 4.71
CA SER A 64 28.97 6.66 4.89
C SER A 64 27.60 6.92 5.47
N GLN A 65 26.62 6.17 5.00
CA GLN A 65 25.25 6.24 5.47
C GLN A 65 24.63 4.84 5.52
N LEU A 66 23.97 4.54 6.63
CA LEU A 66 23.07 3.40 6.73
C LEU A 66 21.74 3.74 6.04
N ALA A 67 21.22 2.81 5.26
CA ALA A 67 19.89 2.88 4.67
C ALA A 67 19.09 1.63 5.04
N ILE A 68 17.83 1.82 5.42
CA ILE A 68 16.89 0.77 5.79
C ILE A 68 15.69 0.89 4.87
N LEU A 69 15.34 -0.22 4.22
CA LEU A 69 14.19 -0.37 3.35
C LEU A 69 13.15 -1.20 4.11
N ASP A 70 11.89 -0.77 4.05
CA ASP A 70 10.77 -1.41 4.74
C ASP A 70 9.51 -1.43 3.87
N GLY A 71 8.46 -2.08 4.37
CA GLY A 71 7.15 -2.10 3.71
C GLY A 71 7.20 -2.59 2.26
N GLY A 72 6.48 -1.90 1.38
CA GLY A 72 6.47 -2.19 -0.06
C GLY A 72 7.83 -1.98 -0.73
N GLU A 73 8.65 -1.04 -0.21
CA GLU A 73 9.98 -0.73 -0.74
C GLU A 73 10.90 -1.95 -0.63
N TRP A 74 10.94 -2.55 0.56
CA TRP A 74 11.70 -3.78 0.80
C TRP A 74 11.14 -4.96 -0.01
N ASN A 75 9.82 -5.13 -0.04
CA ASN A 75 9.19 -6.21 -0.80
C ASN A 75 9.56 -6.16 -2.30
N SER A 76 9.68 -4.95 -2.85
CA SER A 76 10.07 -4.76 -4.25
C SER A 76 11.51 -5.18 -4.50
N VAL A 77 12.45 -4.75 -3.64
CA VAL A 77 13.86 -5.14 -3.74
C VAL A 77 14.05 -6.65 -3.51
N GLN A 78 13.36 -7.21 -2.51
CA GLN A 78 13.43 -8.63 -2.19
C GLN A 78 12.95 -9.50 -3.37
N SER A 79 11.92 -9.06 -4.09
CA SER A 79 11.41 -9.75 -5.28
C SER A 79 12.49 -9.94 -6.34
N ILE A 80 13.32 -8.92 -6.56
CA ILE A 80 14.36 -8.95 -7.59
C ILE A 80 15.52 -9.83 -7.16
N LEU A 81 15.93 -9.70 -5.90
CA LEU A 81 16.95 -10.59 -5.34
C LEU A 81 16.52 -12.06 -5.41
N GLN A 82 15.24 -12.36 -5.12
CA GLN A 82 14.68 -13.69 -5.27
C GLN A 82 14.76 -14.20 -6.71
N ASP A 83 14.46 -13.36 -7.68
CA ASP A 83 14.54 -13.74 -9.09
C ASP A 83 15.99 -13.97 -9.55
N GLU A 84 16.92 -13.13 -9.12
CA GLU A 84 18.36 -13.30 -9.38
C GLU A 84 18.91 -14.58 -8.75
N TRP A 85 18.48 -14.90 -7.52
CA TRP A 85 18.86 -16.13 -6.84
C TRP A 85 18.25 -17.36 -7.49
N LYS A 86 16.99 -17.31 -7.91
CA LYS A 86 16.35 -18.39 -8.67
C LYS A 86 17.12 -18.68 -9.95
N ALA A 87 17.52 -17.63 -10.68
CA ALA A 87 18.35 -17.76 -11.88
C ALA A 87 19.74 -18.37 -11.60
N ALA A 88 20.34 -18.08 -10.44
CA ALA A 88 21.61 -18.69 -10.03
C ALA A 88 21.46 -20.14 -9.53
N LEU A 89 20.32 -20.48 -8.92
CA LEU A 89 20.03 -21.83 -8.41
C LEU A 89 19.69 -22.83 -9.51
N THR A 90 19.13 -22.40 -10.63
CA THR A 90 18.94 -23.28 -11.80
C THR A 90 20.24 -23.94 -12.27
N ASP A 91 21.39 -23.35 -11.96
CA ASP A 91 22.72 -23.89 -12.29
C ASP A 91 23.32 -24.80 -11.21
N SER A 92 22.79 -24.81 -9.97
CA SER A 92 23.38 -25.54 -8.84
C SER A 92 22.37 -26.45 -8.12
N ARG A 93 22.65 -27.77 -8.10
CA ARG A 93 21.82 -28.82 -7.46
C ARG A 93 21.77 -28.76 -5.92
N THR A 94 22.18 -27.65 -5.30
CA THR A 94 22.22 -27.50 -3.84
C THR A 94 20.84 -27.12 -3.27
N ARG A 95 20.19 -28.10 -2.64
CA ARG A 95 19.14 -27.92 -1.61
C ARG A 95 19.65 -26.92 -0.57
N GLY A 96 19.00 -25.84 -0.15
CA GLY A 96 17.66 -25.33 -0.41
C GLY A 96 17.23 -24.52 0.82
N ASP A 97 18.05 -23.54 1.25
CA ASP A 97 17.66 -22.64 2.34
C ASP A 97 16.55 -21.73 1.82
N THR A 98 15.32 -22.01 2.21
CA THR A 98 14.16 -21.19 1.91
C THR A 98 14.41 -19.78 2.45
N ILE A 99 14.43 -18.81 1.54
CA ILE A 99 14.60 -17.39 1.89
C ILE A 99 13.45 -17.01 2.82
N ARG A 100 13.76 -16.90 4.12
CA ARG A 100 12.81 -16.41 5.10
C ARG A 100 12.37 -15.02 4.70
N SER A 101 11.07 -14.80 4.69
CA SER A 101 10.50 -13.46 4.53
C SER A 101 10.93 -12.61 5.72
N THR A 102 11.69 -11.56 5.45
CA THR A 102 12.11 -10.58 6.46
C THR A 102 11.29 -9.32 6.30
N LYS A 103 11.06 -8.58 7.39
CA LYS A 103 10.22 -7.37 7.37
C LYS A 103 10.94 -6.15 6.84
N TYR A 104 12.27 -6.16 6.87
CA TYR A 104 13.09 -5.05 6.41
C TYR A 104 14.45 -5.53 5.92
N GLY A 105 15.01 -4.77 4.97
CA GLY A 105 16.36 -4.91 4.49
C GLY A 105 17.19 -3.70 4.87
N TYR A 106 18.47 -3.89 5.14
CA TYR A 106 19.37 -2.77 5.40
C TYR A 106 20.65 -2.90 4.60
N MET A 107 21.23 -1.76 4.23
CA MET A 107 22.51 -1.65 3.56
C MET A 107 23.28 -0.44 4.09
N LYS A 108 24.60 -0.48 3.94
CA LYS A 108 25.44 0.69 4.21
C LYS A 108 26.05 1.17 2.91
N VAL A 109 25.74 2.41 2.53
CA VAL A 109 26.26 3.05 1.32
C VAL A 109 27.45 3.91 1.74
N VAL A 110 28.53 3.85 0.97
CA VAL A 110 29.76 4.61 1.21
C VAL A 110 30.16 5.37 -0.04
N THR A 111 30.78 6.54 0.15
CA THR A 111 31.58 7.19 -0.89
C THR A 111 33.05 7.08 -0.56
N GLY A 112 33.90 7.08 -1.57
CA GLY A 112 35.33 6.98 -1.38
C GLY A 112 36.10 7.15 -2.67
N ARG A 113 37.36 6.73 -2.63
CA ARG A 113 38.21 6.63 -3.82
C ARG A 113 38.58 5.19 -4.11
N ASP A 114 38.49 4.78 -5.37
CA ASP A 114 38.94 3.46 -5.82
C ASP A 114 40.45 3.44 -6.10
N SER A 115 40.96 2.35 -6.67
CA SER A 115 42.39 2.19 -7.01
C SER A 115 42.91 3.17 -8.05
N ASP A 116 42.02 3.71 -8.89
CA ASP A 116 42.34 4.66 -9.96
C ASP A 116 42.15 6.11 -9.48
N ASP A 117 42.02 6.31 -8.16
CA ASP A 117 41.79 7.60 -7.51
C ASP A 117 40.48 8.30 -7.95
N CYS A 118 39.55 7.53 -8.54
CA CYS A 118 38.24 8.03 -8.95
C CYS A 118 37.28 8.08 -7.76
N ARG A 119 36.43 9.13 -7.72
CA ARG A 119 35.37 9.23 -6.71
C ARG A 119 34.27 8.23 -7.03
N VAL A 120 33.93 7.38 -6.08
CA VAL A 120 32.91 6.33 -6.26
C VAL A 120 31.92 6.31 -5.11
N VAL A 121 30.69 5.87 -5.40
CA VAL A 121 29.66 5.49 -4.43
C VAL A 121 29.41 3.98 -4.57
N ALA A 122 29.29 3.27 -3.45
CA ALA A 122 29.11 1.82 -3.47
C ALA A 122 28.42 1.29 -2.21
N MET A 123 27.91 0.06 -2.28
CA MET A 123 27.40 -0.68 -1.12
C MET A 123 28.56 -1.38 -0.39
N GLN A 124 28.70 -1.09 0.90
CA GLN A 124 29.71 -1.69 1.78
C GLN A 124 29.36 -3.14 2.11
N CYS A 125 30.35 -4.03 2.02
CA CYS A 125 30.24 -5.40 2.52
C CYS A 125 30.26 -5.37 4.07
N LEU A 126 29.22 -5.93 4.69
CA LEU A 126 29.11 -6.05 6.14
C LEU A 126 29.29 -7.53 6.50
N GLU A 127 30.39 -7.88 7.16
CA GLU A 127 30.58 -9.22 7.72
C GLU A 127 29.83 -9.34 9.06
N ASP A 128 29.10 -10.44 9.26
CA ASP A 128 28.13 -10.56 10.34
C ASP A 128 28.74 -10.72 11.75
N ASP A 129 29.97 -11.23 11.92
CA ASP A 129 30.37 -11.83 13.21
C ASP A 129 31.74 -11.44 13.81
N LYS A 130 32.46 -10.43 13.28
CA LYS A 130 33.76 -10.06 13.86
C LYS A 130 33.69 -8.67 14.51
N GLU A 131 33.59 -8.64 15.83
CA GLU A 131 33.60 -7.38 16.61
C GLU A 131 34.94 -6.63 16.53
N ASP A 132 36.01 -7.26 16.03
CA ASP A 132 37.37 -6.69 15.94
C ASP A 132 37.67 -5.89 14.64
N ILE A 133 36.64 -5.49 13.88
CA ILE A 133 36.79 -4.85 12.56
C ILE A 133 37.07 -3.35 12.69
N ASN A 134 38.29 -2.98 13.11
CA ASN A 134 38.80 -1.63 12.82
C ASN A 134 39.46 -1.52 11.43
N ILE A 135 39.55 -2.62 10.66
CA ILE A 135 40.41 -2.72 9.47
C ILE A 135 39.63 -2.96 8.15
N VAL A 136 38.36 -3.39 8.19
CA VAL A 136 37.58 -3.77 6.98
C VAL A 136 36.54 -2.70 6.59
N TYR A 137 36.86 -1.42 6.76
CA TYR A 137 35.91 -0.34 6.42
C TYR A 137 35.83 0.01 4.93
N ASN A 138 36.66 -0.61 4.09
CA ASN A 138 36.81 -0.23 2.69
C ASN A 138 36.45 -1.32 1.69
N ILE A 139 35.90 -2.46 2.12
CA ILE A 139 35.46 -3.50 1.17
C ILE A 139 34.03 -3.18 0.74
N VAL A 140 33.83 -3.07 -0.55
CA VAL A 140 32.53 -2.81 -1.20
C VAL A 140 32.24 -3.88 -2.23
N TYR A 141 30.96 -4.08 -2.54
CA TYR A 141 30.62 -5.03 -3.58
C TYR A 141 30.88 -4.45 -4.97
N GLN A 142 31.49 -5.23 -5.85
CA GLN A 142 31.91 -4.77 -7.17
C GLN A 142 30.72 -4.34 -8.04
N ASP A 143 29.64 -5.12 -8.06
CA ASP A 143 28.41 -4.81 -8.84
C ASP A 143 27.66 -3.56 -8.37
N SER A 144 28.08 -2.99 -7.24
CA SER A 144 27.47 -1.85 -6.58
C SER A 144 28.25 -0.54 -6.78
N VAL A 145 29.45 -0.61 -7.37
CA VAL A 145 30.32 0.55 -7.54
C VAL A 145 29.84 1.43 -8.69
N ALA A 146 29.71 2.73 -8.44
CA ALA A 146 29.36 3.73 -9.44
C ALA A 146 30.28 4.95 -9.32
N MET A 147 30.79 5.45 -10.44
CA MET A 147 31.58 6.69 -10.44
C MET A 147 30.72 7.93 -10.14
N ILE A 148 31.25 8.83 -9.31
CA ILE A 148 30.64 10.12 -8.95
C ILE A 148 31.27 11.24 -9.79
N PRO A 149 30.50 11.90 -10.69
CA PRO A 149 30.98 13.07 -11.40
C PRO A 149 31.37 14.23 -10.47
N ASP A 150 32.36 15.04 -10.86
CA ASP A 150 32.89 16.14 -10.05
C ASP A 150 31.85 17.14 -9.57
N LYS A 151 30.80 17.36 -10.38
CA LYS A 151 29.72 18.31 -10.09
C LYS A 151 28.73 17.82 -9.03
N ILE A 152 28.82 16.56 -8.62
CA ILE A 152 27.88 15.93 -7.68
C ILE A 152 28.56 15.75 -6.33
N SER A 153 27.86 16.14 -5.27
CA SER A 153 28.33 15.96 -3.89
C SER A 153 28.24 14.50 -3.46
N ASP A 154 29.06 14.09 -2.50
CA ASP A 154 29.01 12.74 -1.94
C ASP A 154 27.64 12.44 -1.29
N GLU A 155 27.04 13.44 -0.63
CA GLU A 155 25.72 13.32 -0.02
C GLU A 155 24.61 13.12 -1.07
N ASP A 156 24.64 13.86 -2.17
CA ASP A 156 23.67 13.69 -3.26
C ASP A 156 23.86 12.36 -3.98
N ALA A 157 25.11 11.88 -4.10
CA ALA A 157 25.40 10.55 -4.66
C ALA A 157 24.81 9.44 -3.79
N ILE A 158 25.00 9.51 -2.46
CA ILE A 158 24.38 8.55 -1.51
C ILE A 158 22.86 8.63 -1.58
N ALA A 159 22.27 9.82 -1.56
CA ALA A 159 20.82 10.00 -1.60
C ALA A 159 20.22 9.44 -2.91
N THR A 160 20.88 9.70 -4.05
CA THR A 160 20.53 9.13 -5.35
C THR A 160 20.63 7.62 -5.33
N TYR A 161 21.72 7.07 -4.78
CA TYR A 161 21.94 5.63 -4.68
C TYR A 161 20.79 4.91 -3.96
N VAL A 162 20.42 5.39 -2.76
CA VAL A 162 19.40 4.75 -1.92
C VAL A 162 18.04 4.75 -2.60
N ILE A 163 17.61 5.89 -3.15
CA ILE A 163 16.29 6.02 -3.77
C ILE A 163 16.24 5.32 -5.13
N ALA A 164 17.30 5.39 -5.94
CA ALA A 164 17.35 4.74 -7.24
C ALA A 164 17.27 3.22 -7.12
N LEU A 165 17.88 2.62 -6.10
CA LEU A 165 17.75 1.19 -5.84
C LEU A 165 16.27 0.78 -5.78
N SER A 166 15.46 1.46 -4.98
CA SER A 166 14.10 1.01 -4.69
C SER A 166 13.06 1.40 -5.74
N CYS A 167 13.25 2.49 -6.49
CA CYS A 167 12.25 2.97 -7.44
C CYS A 167 12.68 2.96 -8.92
N VAL A 168 13.98 2.96 -9.22
CA VAL A 168 14.48 2.96 -10.61
C VAL A 168 15.02 1.59 -10.97
N HIS A 169 16.03 1.11 -10.26
CA HIS A 169 16.65 -0.18 -10.52
C HIS A 169 15.63 -1.31 -10.38
N CYS A 170 14.73 -1.21 -9.38
CA CYS A 170 13.68 -2.20 -9.22
C CYS A 170 12.66 -2.26 -10.35
N ALA A 171 12.56 -1.21 -11.16
CA ALA A 171 11.57 -1.07 -12.20
C ALA A 171 12.12 -1.35 -13.61
N LEU A 172 13.40 -1.69 -13.72
CA LEU A 172 14.01 -1.98 -15.01
C LEU A 172 13.39 -3.24 -15.62
N PRO A 173 13.04 -3.22 -16.91
CA PRO A 173 12.56 -4.40 -17.60
C PRO A 173 13.67 -5.45 -17.62
N LYS A 174 13.30 -6.72 -17.42
CA LYS A 174 14.24 -7.83 -17.52
C LYS A 174 14.55 -8.06 -18.99
N LEU A 175 15.79 -7.80 -19.40
CA LEU A 175 16.28 -8.20 -20.71
C LEU A 175 16.53 -9.71 -20.69
N GLU A 176 15.51 -10.50 -21.02
CA GLU A 176 15.69 -11.93 -21.26
C GLU A 176 16.55 -12.12 -22.51
N ASN A 177 17.77 -12.64 -22.33
CA ASN A 177 18.60 -13.24 -23.40
C ASN A 177 19.24 -12.31 -24.44
N VAL A 178 19.66 -11.09 -24.09
CA VAL A 178 20.64 -10.38 -24.95
C VAL A 178 22.04 -10.90 -24.60
N GLY A 179 22.50 -11.90 -25.34
CA GLY A 179 23.79 -12.55 -25.13
C GLY A 179 24.96 -11.56 -25.11
N GLY A 180 25.56 -11.37 -23.92
CA GLY A 180 26.96 -10.98 -23.73
C GLY A 180 27.37 -9.53 -24.01
N GLY A 181 26.46 -8.63 -24.40
CA GLY A 181 26.78 -7.22 -24.65
C GLY A 181 26.43 -6.33 -23.47
N THR A 182 27.40 -5.64 -22.87
CA THR A 182 27.22 -4.67 -21.77
C THR A 182 26.42 -3.41 -22.15
N ASP A 183 26.05 -3.26 -23.42
CA ASP A 183 25.62 -1.98 -23.99
C ASP A 183 24.18 -1.98 -24.52
N SER A 184 23.40 -3.05 -24.32
CA SER A 184 21.99 -3.02 -24.74
C SER A 184 21.19 -2.13 -23.79
N ILE A 185 20.95 -0.89 -24.22
CA ILE A 185 20.02 0.04 -23.57
C ILE A 185 18.68 -0.68 -23.39
N ALA A 186 18.21 -0.73 -22.15
CA ALA A 186 16.93 -1.34 -21.81
C ALA A 186 15.81 -0.54 -22.49
N THR A 187 15.34 -1.01 -23.65
CA THR A 187 14.10 -0.51 -24.25
C THR A 187 12.94 -1.11 -23.49
N GLY A 188 12.04 -0.28 -23.01
CA GLY A 188 10.83 -0.71 -22.33
C GLY A 188 9.90 0.47 -22.08
N LYS A 189 8.73 0.16 -21.54
CA LYS A 189 7.70 1.14 -21.19
C LYS A 189 7.38 0.99 -19.71
N ALA A 190 7.46 2.09 -18.97
CA ALA A 190 7.18 2.12 -17.53
C ALA A 190 6.09 3.15 -17.22
N VAL A 191 5.26 2.81 -16.23
CA VAL A 191 4.28 3.72 -15.66
C VAL A 191 4.71 4.07 -14.24
N VAL A 192 4.71 5.35 -13.90
CA VAL A 192 5.00 5.84 -12.55
C VAL A 192 3.74 6.49 -11.99
N LEU A 193 3.22 5.96 -10.89
CA LEU A 193 2.07 6.51 -10.18
C LEU A 193 2.56 7.45 -9.08
N GLY A 194 2.27 8.73 -9.27
CA GLY A 194 2.32 9.74 -8.25
C GLY A 194 2.90 11.08 -8.66
N CYS A 195 2.98 11.97 -7.69
CA CYS A 195 3.38 13.37 -7.82
C CYS A 195 4.44 13.77 -6.79
N SER A 196 4.83 12.86 -5.91
CA SER A 196 5.89 13.05 -4.92
C SER A 196 7.25 13.33 -5.58
N GLU A 197 8.20 13.83 -4.78
CA GLU A 197 9.59 14.00 -5.23
C GLU A 197 10.20 12.66 -5.66
N VAL A 198 9.78 11.55 -5.04
CA VAL A 198 10.19 10.18 -5.40
C VAL A 198 9.61 9.77 -6.74
N ALA A 199 8.33 10.04 -7.00
CA ALA A 199 7.69 9.73 -8.28
C ALA A 199 8.34 10.48 -9.44
N CYS A 200 8.60 11.79 -9.26
CA CYS A 200 9.27 12.60 -10.27
C CYS A 200 10.70 12.08 -10.54
N PHE A 201 11.44 11.74 -9.49
CA PHE A 201 12.78 11.18 -9.61
C PHE A 201 12.78 9.80 -10.29
N ALA A 202 11.86 8.92 -9.93
CA ALA A 202 11.73 7.60 -10.56
C ALA A 202 11.46 7.74 -12.05
N ALA A 203 10.54 8.64 -12.43
CA ALA A 203 10.22 8.89 -13.82
C ALA A 203 11.41 9.47 -14.60
N GLU A 204 12.10 10.47 -14.04
CA GLU A 204 13.32 11.03 -14.64
C GLU A 204 14.43 9.99 -14.76
N GLY A 205 14.59 9.14 -13.75
CA GLY A 205 15.61 8.09 -13.73
C GLY A 205 15.39 7.05 -14.80
N LEU A 206 14.17 6.52 -14.91
CA LEU A 206 13.81 5.56 -15.95
C LEU A 206 13.96 6.17 -17.36
N ALA A 207 13.51 7.41 -17.55
CA ALA A 207 13.65 8.10 -18.83
C ALA A 207 15.12 8.37 -19.21
N SER A 208 15.99 8.63 -18.24
CA SER A 208 17.44 8.78 -18.45
C SER A 208 18.13 7.47 -18.82
N LEU A 209 17.54 6.32 -18.46
CA LEU A 209 17.99 4.99 -18.87
C LEU A 209 17.42 4.55 -20.23
N GLY A 210 16.65 5.42 -20.90
CA GLY A 210 16.11 5.16 -22.23
C GLY A 210 14.73 4.50 -22.26
N ILE A 211 14.08 4.34 -21.09
CA ILE A 211 12.74 3.77 -20.96
C ILE A 211 11.69 4.82 -21.34
N GLU A 212 10.63 4.42 -22.04
CA GLU A 212 9.47 5.26 -22.29
C GLU A 212 8.64 5.36 -21.00
N VAL A 213 8.43 6.57 -20.47
CA VAL A 213 7.82 6.75 -19.16
C VAL A 213 6.52 7.54 -19.23
N PHE A 214 5.48 7.01 -18.60
CA PHE A 214 4.21 7.67 -18.33
C PHE A 214 4.10 8.00 -16.85
N LEU A 215 4.12 9.29 -16.51
CA LEU A 215 3.92 9.76 -15.14
C LEU A 215 2.45 10.09 -14.93
N VAL A 216 1.76 9.28 -14.12
CA VAL A 216 0.35 9.49 -13.76
C VAL A 216 0.28 10.36 -12.51
N ASN A 217 -0.32 11.54 -12.63
CA ASN A 217 -0.38 12.54 -11.56
C ASN A 217 -1.77 13.21 -11.49
N ASN A 218 -2.34 13.33 -10.29
CA ASN A 218 -3.65 13.97 -10.07
C ASN A 218 -3.61 15.51 -10.00
N LYS A 219 -2.43 16.15 -9.96
CA LYS A 219 -2.26 17.61 -9.88
C LYS A 219 -2.15 18.29 -11.25
N GLY A 220 -2.18 17.55 -12.36
CA GLY A 220 -2.15 18.09 -13.73
C GLY A 220 -0.82 18.72 -14.19
N THR A 221 0.05 19.16 -13.27
CA THR A 221 1.40 19.64 -13.57
C THR A 221 2.42 18.91 -12.70
N ALA A 222 3.35 18.17 -13.32
CA ALA A 222 4.50 17.60 -12.64
C ALA A 222 5.74 18.44 -12.91
N ASN A 223 6.61 18.62 -11.90
CA ASN A 223 7.89 19.32 -12.04
C ASN A 223 8.94 18.39 -12.66
N VAL A 224 8.68 17.90 -13.87
CA VAL A 224 9.57 16.99 -14.59
C VAL A 224 10.37 17.78 -15.61
N LYS A 225 11.70 17.65 -15.55
CA LYS A 225 12.63 18.36 -16.45
C LYS A 225 12.77 17.65 -17.80
N ASN A 226 12.60 16.33 -17.83
CA ASN A 226 12.80 15.53 -19.02
C ASN A 226 11.54 15.52 -19.90
N ARG A 227 11.65 16.11 -21.10
CA ARG A 227 10.55 16.21 -22.08
C ARG A 227 10.10 14.87 -22.66
N LYS A 228 10.88 13.80 -22.46
CA LYS A 228 10.51 12.45 -22.90
C LYS A 228 9.43 11.81 -22.02
N ILE A 229 9.13 12.40 -20.86
CA ILE A 229 8.15 11.87 -19.92
C ILE A 229 6.76 12.39 -20.29
N GLN A 230 5.83 11.47 -20.52
CA GLN A 230 4.44 11.79 -20.80
C GLN A 230 3.69 11.90 -19.48
N VAL A 231 3.22 13.11 -19.14
CA VAL A 231 2.45 13.33 -17.90
C VAL A 231 0.97 13.20 -18.22
N ILE A 232 0.29 12.28 -17.54
CA ILE A 232 -1.14 12.00 -17.73
C ILE A 232 -1.89 12.06 -16.40
N THR A 233 -3.19 12.29 -16.46
CA THR A 233 -4.09 12.23 -15.31
C THR A 233 -4.58 10.79 -15.08
N PRO A 234 -5.02 10.42 -13.86
CA PRO A 234 -5.56 9.08 -13.60
C PRO A 234 -6.77 8.70 -14.49
N ALA A 235 -7.59 9.69 -14.83
CA ALA A 235 -8.68 9.61 -15.80
C ALA A 235 -8.33 10.39 -17.06
N ILE A 236 -8.53 9.77 -18.23
CA ILE A 236 -8.10 10.32 -19.51
C ILE A 236 -9.28 10.37 -20.49
N GLY A 237 -9.46 11.53 -21.14
CA GLY A 237 -10.52 11.79 -22.10
C GLY A 237 -11.87 12.12 -21.45
N SER A 238 -12.87 12.42 -22.28
CA SER A 238 -14.23 12.74 -21.81
C SER A 238 -15.01 11.53 -21.29
N SER A 239 -14.52 10.32 -21.58
CA SER A 239 -15.10 9.06 -21.14
C SER A 239 -14.46 8.52 -19.85
N ASP A 240 -13.58 9.31 -19.21
CA ASP A 240 -12.85 8.93 -17.99
C ASP A 240 -12.22 7.53 -18.12
N VAL A 241 -11.48 7.28 -19.19
CA VAL A 241 -10.79 6.00 -19.34
C VAL A 241 -9.64 5.97 -18.35
N GLY A 242 -9.54 4.88 -17.58
CA GLY A 242 -8.44 4.66 -16.64
C GLY A 242 -7.08 4.69 -17.33
N PHE A 243 -6.06 5.24 -16.65
CA PHE A 243 -4.72 5.40 -17.25
C PHE A 243 -4.16 4.09 -17.82
N SER A 244 -4.38 2.94 -17.16
CA SER A 244 -3.82 1.67 -17.60
C SER A 244 -4.36 1.25 -18.98
N ALA A 245 -5.66 1.44 -19.21
CA ALA A 245 -6.30 1.21 -20.50
C ALA A 245 -5.80 2.17 -21.58
N HIS A 246 -5.54 3.43 -21.21
CA HIS A 246 -4.99 4.43 -22.14
C HIS A 246 -3.52 4.13 -22.53
N VAL A 247 -2.67 3.78 -21.55
CA VAL A 247 -1.25 3.48 -21.80
C VAL A 247 -1.08 2.18 -22.60
N GLY A 248 -2.02 1.23 -22.43
CA GLY A 248 -1.99 -0.07 -23.09
C GLY A 248 -1.04 -1.02 -22.37
N GLN A 249 -0.12 -1.63 -23.11
CA GLN A 249 0.88 -2.54 -22.54
C GLN A 249 2.09 -1.77 -22.02
N PHE A 250 2.62 -2.18 -20.86
CA PHE A 250 3.83 -1.64 -20.24
C PHE A 250 4.53 -2.71 -19.39
N ASP A 251 5.85 -2.64 -19.27
CA ASP A 251 6.68 -3.66 -18.63
C ASP A 251 6.69 -3.53 -17.10
N SER A 252 6.69 -2.28 -16.60
CA SER A 252 6.77 -2.01 -15.17
C SER A 252 5.85 -0.89 -14.68
N LEU A 253 5.39 -1.04 -13.44
CA LEU A 253 4.61 -0.06 -12.70
C LEU A 253 5.33 0.30 -11.41
N VAL A 254 5.72 1.58 -11.27
CA VAL A 254 6.28 2.15 -10.05
C VAL A 254 5.19 2.91 -9.32
N ASP A 255 4.85 2.44 -8.13
CA ASP A 255 3.77 2.96 -7.33
C ASP A 255 4.31 3.62 -6.06
N THR A 256 4.20 4.94 -6.02
CA THR A 256 4.69 5.71 -4.86
C THR A 256 3.60 6.05 -3.85
N ILE A 257 2.36 5.65 -4.13
CA ILE A 257 1.17 6.08 -3.42
C ILE A 257 0.61 4.97 -2.51
N GLY A 258 0.73 3.72 -2.95
CA GLY A 258 0.19 2.58 -2.22
C GLY A 258 1.03 1.32 -2.43
N ASN A 259 0.60 0.24 -1.77
CA ASN A 259 1.16 -1.08 -1.96
C ASN A 259 0.02 -2.06 -2.26
N GLU A 260 -0.07 -2.47 -3.52
CA GLU A 260 -1.07 -3.44 -3.97
C GLU A 260 -0.69 -4.87 -3.61
N ARG A 261 0.55 -5.14 -3.14
CA ARG A 261 0.88 -6.47 -2.63
C ARG A 261 0.10 -6.69 -1.34
N SER A 262 -0.87 -7.62 -1.38
CA SER A 262 -1.66 -8.01 -0.22
C SER A 262 -0.74 -8.47 0.90
N SER A 263 -0.73 -7.74 2.00
CA SER A 263 0.01 -8.11 3.23
C SER A 263 -0.57 -9.34 3.93
N SER A 264 -1.57 -10.01 3.34
CA SER A 264 -2.35 -11.08 3.98
C SER A 264 -1.64 -12.43 4.06
N LEU A 265 -0.34 -12.49 3.78
CA LEU A 265 0.51 -13.65 4.10
C LEU A 265 1.29 -13.45 5.40
N SER A 266 0.80 -12.63 6.33
CA SER A 266 1.22 -12.78 7.73
C SER A 266 0.64 -14.09 8.31
N MET A 267 1.24 -15.18 7.86
CA MET A 267 1.29 -16.51 8.47
C MET A 267 2.02 -16.40 9.81
N ASP A 268 1.39 -15.74 10.79
CA ASP A 268 1.74 -15.96 12.19
C ASP A 268 1.06 -17.23 12.74
N ASP A 269 0.29 -17.96 11.91
CA ASP A 269 -0.06 -19.34 12.17
C ASP A 269 1.08 -20.26 11.69
N PRO A 270 1.79 -20.95 12.59
CA PRO A 270 2.79 -21.93 12.21
C PRO A 270 2.11 -23.07 11.45
N ILE A 271 2.25 -23.05 10.12
CA ILE A 271 1.89 -24.16 9.24
C ILE A 271 2.68 -25.39 9.72
N GLY A 272 1.97 -26.43 10.14
CA GLY A 272 2.57 -27.72 10.46
C GLY A 272 3.33 -28.30 9.27
N ASP A 273 4.40 -29.02 9.58
CA ASP A 273 5.47 -29.57 8.69
C ASP A 273 5.02 -30.53 7.55
N ASN A 274 3.90 -30.30 6.87
CA ASN A 274 3.49 -31.12 5.73
C ASN A 274 3.95 -30.49 4.40
N ASP A 275 5.24 -30.68 4.14
CA ASP A 275 5.93 -30.45 2.88
C ASP A 275 5.40 -31.38 1.77
N PHE A 276 4.36 -31.02 0.99
CA PHE A 276 4.22 -31.62 -0.37
C PHE A 276 3.32 -30.96 -1.42
N TYR A 277 2.56 -29.89 -1.16
CA TYR A 277 1.78 -29.23 -2.22
C TYR A 277 2.02 -27.71 -2.26
N ASP A 278 3.26 -27.32 -2.57
CA ASP A 278 3.64 -25.94 -2.91
C ASP A 278 3.61 -25.72 -4.43
N ILE A 279 2.46 -26.03 -5.06
CA ILE A 279 2.18 -25.61 -6.43
C ILE A 279 1.59 -24.20 -6.35
N GLY A 280 2.46 -23.20 -6.24
CA GLY A 280 2.55 -22.03 -7.13
C GLY A 280 1.32 -21.14 -7.41
N LEU A 281 0.14 -21.40 -6.85
CA LEU A 281 -1.05 -20.57 -6.97
C LEU A 281 -1.10 -19.59 -5.81
N SER A 282 0.01 -18.87 -5.60
CA SER A 282 -0.04 -17.63 -4.85
C SER A 282 -0.91 -16.68 -5.67
N PHE A 283 -2.20 -16.65 -5.34
CA PHE A 283 -3.16 -15.67 -5.81
C PHE A 283 -2.65 -14.32 -5.30
N GLY A 284 -1.67 -13.74 -6.02
CA GLY A 284 -1.23 -12.37 -5.83
C GLY A 284 -2.46 -11.47 -5.82
N SER A 285 -2.36 -10.30 -5.22
CA SER A 285 -3.49 -9.39 -5.19
C SER A 285 -4.09 -9.27 -6.59
N SER A 286 -5.41 -9.32 -6.64
CA SER A 286 -6.16 -9.39 -7.88
C SER A 286 -5.73 -8.33 -8.89
N VAL A 287 -5.36 -7.14 -8.40
CA VAL A 287 -4.84 -6.04 -9.20
C VAL A 287 -3.52 -6.41 -9.91
N LEU A 288 -2.55 -7.03 -9.24
CA LEU A 288 -1.26 -7.38 -9.85
C LEU A 288 -1.43 -8.46 -10.92
N GLN A 289 -2.30 -9.43 -10.69
CA GLN A 289 -2.61 -10.46 -11.68
C GLN A 289 -3.31 -9.85 -12.90
N LEU A 290 -4.24 -8.90 -12.69
CA LEU A 290 -4.89 -8.18 -13.78
C LEU A 290 -3.93 -7.27 -14.55
N LEU A 291 -3.01 -6.57 -13.86
CA LEU A 291 -1.97 -5.76 -14.50
C LEU A 291 -1.08 -6.62 -15.39
N ARG A 292 -0.68 -7.81 -14.92
CA ARG A 292 0.08 -8.76 -15.71
C ARG A 292 -0.70 -9.27 -16.92
N ASN A 293 -1.95 -9.67 -16.72
CA ASN A 293 -2.77 -10.29 -17.77
C ASN A 293 -3.24 -9.28 -18.83
N ARG A 294 -3.68 -8.09 -18.43
CA ARG A 294 -4.25 -7.07 -19.33
C ARG A 294 -3.20 -6.15 -19.94
N HIS A 295 -2.14 -5.85 -19.20
CA HIS A 295 -1.16 -4.82 -19.58
C HIS A 295 0.25 -5.36 -19.77
N ASN A 296 0.47 -6.67 -19.64
CA ASN A 296 1.81 -7.29 -19.68
C ASN A 296 2.78 -6.68 -18.65
N CYS A 297 2.26 -6.16 -17.54
CA CYS A 297 3.08 -5.59 -16.46
C CYS A 297 3.79 -6.73 -15.72
N GLN A 298 5.08 -6.91 -16.02
CA GLN A 298 5.91 -7.96 -15.42
C GLN A 298 6.39 -7.56 -14.03
N THR A 299 6.65 -6.27 -13.83
CA THR A 299 7.31 -5.77 -12.62
C THR A 299 6.43 -4.73 -11.94
N TYR A 300 5.98 -5.05 -10.72
CA TYR A 300 5.33 -4.07 -9.84
C TYR A 300 6.27 -3.69 -8.70
N VAL A 301 6.58 -2.40 -8.63
CA VAL A 301 7.41 -1.77 -7.61
C VAL A 301 6.52 -0.87 -6.76
N SER A 302 6.42 -1.15 -5.47
CA SER A 302 5.83 -0.23 -4.50
C SER A 302 6.95 0.43 -3.73
N THR A 303 6.96 1.76 -3.63
CA THR A 303 7.87 2.44 -2.70
C THR A 303 7.24 2.68 -1.33
N PHE A 304 5.96 2.34 -1.13
CA PHE A 304 5.21 2.65 0.10
C PHE A 304 5.84 2.08 1.38
N THR A 305 6.24 2.94 2.33
CA THR A 305 6.94 2.54 3.57
C THR A 305 5.97 2.14 4.69
N ASN A 306 6.44 1.44 5.72
CA ASN A 306 5.59 1.17 6.89
C ASN A 306 5.24 2.46 7.64
N CYS A 307 6.11 3.47 7.62
CA CYS A 307 5.80 4.79 8.18
C CYS A 307 4.57 5.41 7.49
N GLN A 308 4.51 5.35 6.16
CA GLN A 308 3.35 5.81 5.40
C GLN A 308 2.11 4.96 5.72
N GLN A 309 2.27 3.64 5.87
CA GLN A 309 1.17 2.75 6.26
C GLN A 309 0.60 3.06 7.64
N VAL A 310 1.46 3.31 8.64
CA VAL A 310 1.04 3.71 10.00
C VAL A 310 0.22 4.99 9.94
N VAL A 311 0.67 6.01 9.18
CA VAL A 311 -0.08 7.26 9.05
C VAL A 311 -1.37 7.10 8.26
N ALA A 312 -1.39 6.25 7.23
CA ALA A 312 -2.60 5.94 6.49
C ALA A 312 -3.67 5.28 7.37
N ASN A 313 -3.27 4.38 8.28
CA ASN A 313 -4.18 3.66 9.17
C ASN A 313 -4.67 4.51 10.35
N GLU A 314 -3.78 5.31 10.93
CA GLU A 314 -4.02 6.07 12.17
C GLU A 314 -4.47 7.52 11.91
N GLY A 315 -4.39 7.97 10.66
CA GLY A 315 -4.68 9.33 10.25
C GLY A 315 -3.61 10.36 10.64
N ILE A 316 -3.80 11.59 10.19
CA ILE A 316 -2.83 12.69 10.36
C ILE A 316 -2.62 13.14 11.82
N PHE A 317 -3.58 12.89 12.71
CA PHE A 317 -3.50 13.33 14.11
C PHE A 317 -2.82 12.30 15.02
N GLY A 318 -3.01 10.99 14.77
CA GLY A 318 -2.45 9.92 15.59
C GLY A 318 -1.25 9.20 14.97
N GLY A 319 -1.16 9.18 13.64
CA GLY A 319 -0.13 8.47 12.89
C GLY A 319 1.28 9.02 13.03
N PRO A 320 1.53 10.34 12.94
CA PRO A 320 2.89 10.89 12.90
C PRO A 320 3.76 10.49 14.09
N GLY A 321 3.23 10.56 15.30
CA GLY A 321 3.96 10.17 16.52
C GLY A 321 4.33 8.68 16.52
N LYS A 322 3.41 7.82 16.10
CA LYS A 322 3.64 6.37 15.96
C LYS A 322 4.68 6.07 14.87
N ALA A 323 4.62 6.75 13.73
CA ALA A 323 5.60 6.61 12.65
C ALA A 323 7.01 7.07 13.07
N GLU A 324 7.12 8.15 13.85
CA GLU A 324 8.41 8.59 14.41
C GLU A 324 8.98 7.60 15.43
N GLN A 325 8.15 7.05 16.32
CA GLN A 325 8.55 5.99 17.25
C GLN A 325 9.03 4.74 16.50
N TYR A 326 8.35 4.38 15.41
CA TYR A 326 8.77 3.30 14.52
C TYR A 326 10.16 3.58 13.91
N CYS A 327 10.37 4.78 13.35
CA CYS A 327 11.67 5.18 12.78
C CYS A 327 12.82 5.11 13.80
N GLU A 328 12.56 5.56 15.03
CA GLU A 328 13.53 5.55 16.13
C GLU A 328 13.89 4.11 16.54
N LYS A 329 12.88 3.24 16.66
CA LYS A 329 13.08 1.82 16.99
C LYS A 329 13.91 1.09 15.92
N ILE A 330 13.58 1.29 14.65
CA ILE A 330 14.22 0.58 13.54
C ILE A 330 15.59 1.18 13.17
N GLY A 331 15.79 2.49 13.37
CA GLY A 331 17.06 3.18 13.08
C GLY A 331 18.26 2.72 13.93
N ASN A 332 18.04 1.92 14.98
CA ASN A 332 19.11 1.42 15.84
C ASN A 332 19.78 0.17 15.25
N LEU A 333 21.01 0.32 14.75
CA LEU A 333 21.83 -0.75 14.17
C LEU A 333 21.96 -2.00 15.06
N SER A 334 22.08 -1.80 16.38
CA SER A 334 22.22 -2.89 17.34
C SER A 334 20.98 -3.78 17.36
N ILE A 335 19.80 -3.20 17.07
CA ILE A 335 18.54 -3.94 16.95
C ILE A 335 18.49 -4.67 15.61
N LEU A 336 18.93 -4.05 14.51
CA LEU A 336 18.93 -4.68 13.19
C LEU A 336 19.75 -5.97 13.21
N ARG A 337 21.03 -5.92 13.61
CA ARG A 337 21.91 -7.11 13.61
C ARG A 337 21.41 -8.27 14.47
N LYS A 338 20.66 -7.98 15.53
CA LYS A 338 20.12 -9.00 16.45
C LYS A 338 18.73 -9.50 16.04
N ASN A 339 18.03 -8.78 15.17
CA ASN A 339 16.66 -9.13 14.83
C ASN A 339 16.61 -10.06 13.61
N LYS A 340 15.98 -11.21 13.81
CA LYS A 340 15.68 -12.21 12.78
C LYS A 340 14.79 -11.67 11.66
N ASP A 341 14.03 -10.61 11.93
CA ASP A 341 13.16 -9.93 10.95
C ASP A 341 13.94 -8.99 10.01
N SER A 342 15.26 -8.88 10.20
CA SER A 342 16.15 -8.05 9.38
C SER A 342 16.97 -8.89 8.43
N ARG A 343 17.35 -8.29 7.30
CA ARG A 343 18.34 -8.89 6.39
C ARG A 343 19.32 -7.86 5.89
N LEU A 344 20.60 -8.22 5.91
CA LEU A 344 21.61 -7.49 5.14
C LEU A 344 21.28 -7.64 3.65
N LEU A 345 21.08 -6.51 2.98
CA LEU A 345 20.82 -6.47 1.56
C LEU A 345 22.12 -6.74 0.78
N PRO A 346 22.21 -7.82 -0.02
CA PRO A 346 23.25 -7.93 -1.03
C PRO A 346 22.93 -7.02 -2.21
N PRO A 347 23.93 -6.57 -2.97
CA PRO A 347 23.71 -5.73 -4.14
C PRO A 347 22.98 -6.53 -5.23
N PRO A 348 21.88 -6.01 -5.79
CA PRO A 348 21.37 -6.47 -7.08
C PRO A 348 22.44 -6.35 -8.18
N LYS A 349 22.38 -7.22 -9.18
CA LYS A 349 23.32 -7.20 -10.30
C LYS A 349 23.20 -5.89 -11.08
N SER A 350 24.33 -5.34 -11.53
CA SER A 350 24.38 -4.12 -12.34
C SER A 350 23.80 -2.86 -11.66
N LEU A 351 23.64 -2.86 -10.33
CA LEU A 351 23.19 -1.69 -9.59
C LEU A 351 24.14 -0.51 -9.83
N GLY A 352 25.44 -0.73 -9.76
CA GLY A 352 26.49 0.28 -10.00
C GLY A 352 26.33 0.97 -11.35
N ASN A 353 26.14 0.20 -12.43
CA ASN A 353 25.90 0.74 -13.77
C ASN A 353 24.64 1.63 -13.84
N THR A 354 23.56 1.21 -13.15
CA THR A 354 22.32 1.98 -13.08
C THR A 354 22.59 3.33 -12.40
N ILE A 355 23.22 3.31 -11.21
CA ILE A 355 23.52 4.52 -10.46
C ILE A 355 24.47 5.44 -11.24
N GLU A 356 25.53 4.90 -11.81
CA GLU A 356 26.50 5.68 -12.57
C GLU A 356 25.86 6.39 -13.77
N THR A 357 24.96 5.71 -14.48
CA THR A 357 24.23 6.29 -15.61
C THR A 357 23.33 7.45 -15.14
N LEU A 358 22.63 7.31 -14.02
CA LEU A 358 21.81 8.37 -13.43
C LEU A 358 22.65 9.59 -13.02
N LEU A 359 23.79 9.35 -12.35
CA LEU A 359 24.71 10.40 -11.92
C LEU A 359 25.29 11.15 -13.14
N LYS A 360 25.74 10.42 -14.17
CA LYS A 360 26.24 11.01 -15.43
C LYS A 360 25.18 11.81 -16.17
N ALA A 361 23.93 11.34 -16.18
CA ALA A 361 22.79 12.05 -16.77
C ALA A 361 22.36 13.28 -15.97
N GLY A 362 22.91 13.51 -14.77
CA GLY A 362 22.48 14.58 -13.88
C GLY A 362 21.09 14.37 -13.29
N THR A 363 20.61 13.12 -13.26
CA THR A 363 19.36 12.73 -12.60
C THR A 363 19.65 12.44 -11.13
N ILE A 364 19.57 13.50 -10.31
CA ILE A 364 20.05 13.49 -8.92
C ILE A 364 18.88 13.62 -7.96
N PHE A 365 18.81 12.72 -6.99
CA PHE A 365 17.97 12.89 -5.80
C PHE A 365 18.79 13.58 -4.73
N THR A 366 18.50 14.86 -4.48
CA THR A 366 19.33 15.68 -3.60
C THR A 366 19.18 15.27 -2.13
N GLU A 367 20.24 15.48 -1.36
CA GLU A 367 20.22 15.28 0.09
C GLU A 367 19.14 16.14 0.76
N LYS A 368 18.85 17.33 0.20
CA LYS A 368 17.77 18.20 0.67
C LYS A 368 16.40 17.54 0.50
N GLN A 369 16.13 16.91 -0.64
CA GLN A 369 14.89 16.16 -0.88
C GLN A 369 14.81 14.97 0.06
N ARG A 370 15.90 14.22 0.21
CA ARG A 370 15.98 13.09 1.15
C ARG A 370 15.66 13.49 2.59
N ARG A 371 16.22 14.60 3.08
CA ARG A 371 15.93 15.10 4.44
C ARG A 371 14.47 15.49 4.67
N LYS A 372 13.72 15.86 3.62
CA LYS A 372 12.28 16.10 3.75
C LYS A 372 11.48 14.81 3.92
N LEU A 373 12.00 13.70 3.39
CA LEU A 373 11.35 12.39 3.46
C LEU A 373 11.77 11.59 4.70
N CYS A 374 12.98 11.81 5.22
CA CYS A 374 13.45 11.13 6.42
C CYS A 374 12.82 11.71 7.70
N SER A 375 12.66 10.85 8.70
CA SER A 375 12.29 11.28 10.04
C SER A 375 13.40 12.14 10.65
N LYS A 376 13.02 13.16 11.42
CA LYS A 376 13.98 13.96 12.21
C LYS A 376 14.83 13.11 13.16
N LYS A 377 14.32 11.95 13.56
CA LYS A 377 14.96 11.03 14.51
C LYS A 377 15.89 10.01 13.87
N SER A 378 15.75 9.77 12.57
CA SER A 378 16.57 8.77 11.87
C SER A 378 16.75 9.14 10.41
N ASN A 379 18.02 9.34 10.03
CA ASN A 379 18.42 9.54 8.63
C ASN A 379 18.56 8.23 7.86
N ALA A 380 18.35 7.08 8.51
CA ALA A 380 18.57 5.77 7.91
C ALA A 380 17.32 5.20 7.24
N ILE A 381 16.13 5.59 7.68
CA ILE A 381 14.86 5.09 7.16
C ILE A 381 14.06 6.22 6.52
N ARG A 382 13.35 5.90 5.43
CA ARG A 382 12.42 6.83 4.80
C ARG A 382 11.17 6.92 5.68
N GLY A 383 10.84 8.14 6.09
CA GLY A 383 9.69 8.41 6.95
C GLY A 383 8.41 8.54 6.14
N TRP A 384 7.60 9.52 6.52
CA TRP A 384 6.37 9.90 5.83
C TRP A 384 6.39 11.41 5.60
N SER A 385 5.59 11.89 4.65
CA SER A 385 5.37 13.32 4.47
C SER A 385 3.88 13.62 4.34
N LEU A 386 3.50 14.85 4.71
CA LEU A 386 2.13 15.33 4.54
C LEU A 386 1.71 15.35 3.06
N ALA A 387 2.67 15.61 2.16
CA ALA A 387 2.43 15.59 0.72
C ALA A 387 2.04 14.17 0.26
N ASP A 388 2.77 13.14 0.69
CA ASP A 388 2.46 11.74 0.33
C ASP A 388 1.10 11.30 0.90
N PHE A 389 0.79 11.69 2.15
CA PHE A 389 -0.49 11.37 2.76
C PHE A 389 -1.67 11.98 1.99
N TRP A 390 -1.59 13.27 1.64
CA TRP A 390 -2.63 13.93 0.86
C TRP A 390 -2.75 13.34 -0.53
N GLU A 391 -1.64 12.96 -1.15
CA GLU A 391 -1.66 12.32 -2.44
C GLU A 391 -2.39 10.97 -2.39
N ALA A 392 -2.08 10.12 -1.39
CA ALA A 392 -2.75 8.83 -1.21
C ALA A 392 -4.25 8.93 -0.92
N THR A 393 -4.65 9.97 -0.19
CA THR A 393 -6.05 10.20 0.18
C THR A 393 -6.84 10.93 -0.90
N SER A 394 -6.19 11.77 -1.71
CA SER A 394 -6.82 12.50 -2.83
C SER A 394 -6.80 11.74 -4.15
N TRP A 395 -6.14 10.59 -4.22
CA TRP A 395 -6.17 9.77 -5.43
C TRP A 395 -7.60 9.30 -5.73
N PRO A 396 -8.13 9.54 -6.95
CA PRO A 396 -9.49 9.13 -7.27
C PRO A 396 -9.68 7.62 -7.06
N ARG A 397 -10.84 7.23 -6.54
CA ARG A 397 -11.18 5.82 -6.29
C ARG A 397 -12.24 5.39 -7.30
N ASP A 398 -12.15 4.15 -7.76
CA ASP A 398 -13.15 3.61 -8.66
C ASP A 398 -14.44 3.31 -7.89
N ALA A 399 -15.57 3.81 -8.40
CA ALA A 399 -16.89 3.58 -7.82
C ALA A 399 -17.43 2.17 -8.11
N SER A 400 -16.83 1.45 -9.07
CA SER A 400 -17.19 0.08 -9.42
C SER A 400 -16.60 -0.97 -8.47
N GLY A 401 -15.53 -0.65 -7.75
CA GLY A 401 -14.86 -1.56 -6.81
C GLY A 401 -15.36 -1.44 -5.37
N THR A 402 -14.74 -2.20 -4.46
CA THR A 402 -14.96 -2.22 -3.00
C THR A 402 -14.63 -0.89 -2.28
N GLY A 403 -14.63 0.25 -2.97
CA GLY A 403 -14.26 1.58 -2.46
C GLY A 403 -12.77 1.76 -2.17
N THR A 404 -11.97 0.69 -2.24
CA THR A 404 -10.54 0.71 -1.93
C THR A 404 -9.66 0.80 -3.16
N ILE A 405 -10.16 0.44 -4.36
CA ILE A 405 -9.33 0.39 -5.56
C ILE A 405 -9.12 1.80 -6.12
N ARG A 406 -7.87 2.12 -6.42
CA ARG A 406 -7.49 3.40 -7.04
C ARG A 406 -7.92 3.42 -8.49
N PHE A 407 -8.54 4.53 -8.88
CA PHE A 407 -8.97 4.76 -10.24
C PHE A 407 -7.81 4.60 -11.23
N GLY A 408 -8.10 3.92 -12.34
CA GLY A 408 -7.14 3.63 -13.39
C GLY A 408 -6.33 2.35 -13.20
N LEU A 409 -6.37 1.71 -12.03
CA LEU A 409 -5.93 0.33 -11.88
C LEU A 409 -7.03 -0.62 -12.34
N PRO A 410 -6.68 -1.81 -12.89
CA PRO A 410 -7.68 -2.76 -13.31
C PRO A 410 -8.44 -3.31 -12.10
N VAL A 411 -9.77 -3.28 -12.19
CA VAL A 411 -10.69 -3.89 -11.24
C VAL A 411 -11.05 -5.28 -11.76
N ARG A 412 -11.20 -6.28 -10.87
CA ARG A 412 -11.79 -7.55 -11.30
C ARG A 412 -13.22 -7.25 -11.72
N ASP A 413 -13.59 -7.67 -12.91
CA ASP A 413 -15.01 -7.81 -13.21
C ASP A 413 -15.58 -8.75 -12.14
N ASP A 414 -16.70 -8.37 -11.53
CA ASP A 414 -17.33 -9.19 -10.51
C ASP A 414 -17.45 -10.61 -11.08
N PRO A 415 -16.92 -11.64 -10.38
CA PRO A 415 -16.89 -12.98 -10.92
C PRO A 415 -18.31 -13.36 -11.35
N THR A 416 -18.43 -13.78 -12.61
CA THR A 416 -19.70 -14.28 -13.11
C THR A 416 -20.07 -15.54 -12.30
N GLU A 417 -21.35 -15.91 -12.25
CA GLU A 417 -21.78 -17.05 -11.41
C GLU A 417 -21.02 -18.35 -11.73
N GLU A 418 -20.57 -18.50 -12.98
CA GLU A 418 -19.72 -19.59 -13.46
C GLU A 418 -18.31 -19.59 -12.82
N ASP A 419 -17.69 -18.42 -12.62
CA ASP A 419 -16.35 -18.32 -12.01
C ASP A 419 -16.38 -18.69 -10.51
N VAL A 420 -17.48 -18.35 -9.82
CA VAL A 420 -17.67 -18.65 -8.40
C VAL A 420 -17.88 -20.14 -8.19
N GLU A 421 -18.65 -20.82 -9.06
CA GLU A 421 -18.84 -22.26 -8.97
C GLU A 421 -17.53 -23.04 -9.20
N VAL A 422 -16.70 -22.62 -10.16
CA VAL A 422 -15.39 -23.24 -10.40
C VAL A 422 -14.44 -23.05 -9.21
N GLU A 423 -14.42 -21.85 -8.60
CA GLU A 423 -13.60 -21.59 -7.41
C GLU A 423 -14.10 -22.36 -6.18
N PHE A 424 -15.43 -22.53 -6.01
CA PHE A 424 -16.02 -23.32 -4.93
C PHE A 424 -15.74 -24.83 -5.11
N MET A 425 -15.89 -25.37 -6.33
CA MET A 425 -15.62 -26.78 -6.63
C MET A 425 -14.15 -27.18 -6.45
N ILE A 426 -13.21 -26.25 -6.61
CA ILE A 426 -11.78 -26.51 -6.36
C ILE A 426 -11.48 -26.47 -4.86
N SER A 427 -12.25 -25.72 -4.06
CA SER A 427 -12.02 -25.56 -2.62
C SER A 427 -12.63 -26.68 -1.75
N GLU A 428 -13.69 -27.35 -2.23
CA GLU A 428 -14.29 -28.52 -1.57
C GLU A 428 -13.56 -29.81 -1.94
N SER A 429 -12.26 -29.90 -1.59
CA SER A 429 -11.64 -31.22 -1.48
C SER A 429 -12.24 -31.94 -0.27
N PRO A 430 -12.72 -33.19 -0.39
CA PRO A 430 -13.47 -33.87 0.66
C PRO A 430 -12.51 -34.41 1.72
N TYR A 431 -12.12 -33.58 2.70
CA TYR A 431 -11.46 -34.09 3.90
C TYR A 431 -11.86 -33.34 5.18
N ARG A 432 -12.45 -34.12 6.09
CA ARG A 432 -12.35 -34.05 7.56
C ARG A 432 -13.32 -33.12 8.31
N GLN A 433 -14.57 -33.56 8.38
CA GLN A 433 -15.52 -33.16 9.41
C GLN A 433 -15.45 -34.15 10.58
N GLU A 434 -14.42 -34.07 11.43
CA GLU A 434 -14.43 -34.79 12.71
C GLU A 434 -13.56 -34.08 13.75
N GLN A 435 -14.21 -33.64 14.83
CA GLN A 435 -13.71 -33.11 16.12
C GLN A 435 -13.89 -31.61 16.37
N ALA A 436 -15.11 -31.23 16.74
CA ALA A 436 -15.35 -30.17 17.71
C ALA A 436 -16.07 -30.78 18.92
N ARG A 437 -15.30 -31.18 19.94
CA ARG A 437 -15.83 -31.53 21.27
C ARG A 437 -15.69 -30.31 22.19
N ALA A 438 -16.84 -29.91 22.73
CA ALA A 438 -17.10 -29.22 23.98
C ALA A 438 -15.91 -28.58 24.72
N VAL A 439 -15.90 -27.24 24.78
CA VAL A 439 -15.26 -26.48 25.85
C VAL A 439 -16.33 -25.63 26.53
N SER A 440 -16.46 -25.86 27.83
CA SER A 440 -17.42 -25.28 28.75
C SER A 440 -17.22 -23.78 28.97
N THR A 441 -18.35 -23.08 29.09
CA THR A 441 -18.50 -21.73 29.61
C THR A 441 -18.23 -21.69 31.11
N ASP A 442 -17.31 -20.84 31.54
CA ASP A 442 -17.28 -20.27 32.89
C ASP A 442 -16.48 -18.96 32.85
N SER A 443 -17.15 -17.85 33.11
CA SER A 443 -16.54 -16.68 33.75
C SER A 443 -17.63 -15.68 34.13
N ASP A 444 -18.05 -15.78 35.39
CA ASP A 444 -18.58 -14.68 36.19
C ASP A 444 -17.65 -13.46 36.10
N TYR A 445 -18.22 -12.28 35.87
CA TYR A 445 -17.60 -11.02 36.29
C TYR A 445 -18.67 -10.01 36.71
N ASP A 446 -18.42 -9.47 37.90
CA ASP A 446 -19.26 -8.65 38.76
C ASP A 446 -19.72 -7.31 38.18
N ASP A 447 -21.01 -7.05 38.36
CA ASP A 447 -21.58 -5.96 39.17
C ASP A 447 -20.65 -4.78 39.51
N ILE A 448 -20.77 -3.66 38.77
CA ILE A 448 -20.47 -2.31 39.26
C ILE A 448 -21.47 -1.30 38.66
N GLY A 449 -22.35 -0.77 39.53
CA GLY A 449 -22.51 0.68 39.67
C GLY A 449 -23.65 1.34 38.91
N ASP A 450 -24.86 1.20 39.48
CA ASP A 450 -25.98 2.14 39.32
C ASP A 450 -25.59 3.55 39.81
N PHE A 451 -25.47 4.50 38.89
CA PHE A 451 -25.45 5.93 39.20
C PHE A 451 -26.44 6.66 38.31
N GLY A 452 -27.55 7.05 38.94
CA GLY A 452 -28.67 7.74 38.33
C GLY A 452 -28.29 9.02 37.58
N LEU A 453 -28.84 9.14 36.37
CA LEU A 453 -28.93 10.40 35.66
C LEU A 453 -30.37 10.65 35.22
N LYS A 454 -30.80 11.85 35.62
CA LYS A 454 -32.12 12.44 35.45
C LYS A 454 -32.52 12.50 33.97
N GLU A 455 -33.73 12.05 33.68
CA GLU A 455 -34.38 12.22 32.38
C GLU A 455 -34.55 13.71 32.05
N ALA A 456 -33.80 14.17 31.05
CA ALA A 456 -34.13 15.37 30.30
C ALA A 456 -34.55 14.93 28.89
N LYS A 457 -35.84 15.02 28.58
CA LYS A 457 -36.40 14.83 27.24
C LYS A 457 -35.79 15.88 26.28
N LYS A 458 -34.67 15.53 25.65
CA LYS A 458 -34.20 16.19 24.42
C LYS A 458 -34.93 15.55 23.25
N SER A 459 -35.50 16.39 22.38
CA SER A 459 -36.23 15.96 21.19
C SER A 459 -35.34 15.11 20.26
N ALA A 460 -35.78 13.88 20.02
CA ALA A 460 -35.08 12.84 19.25
C ALA A 460 -34.73 13.25 17.80
N SER A 461 -35.42 14.23 17.21
CA SER A 461 -35.20 14.66 15.83
C SER A 461 -33.84 15.34 15.58
N SER A 462 -33.14 15.81 16.63
CA SER A 462 -31.87 16.51 16.47
C SER A 462 -30.63 15.60 16.46
N GLN A 463 -30.70 14.40 17.03
CA GLN A 463 -29.57 13.46 17.07
C GLN A 463 -29.42 12.64 15.78
N ASN A 464 -30.52 12.36 15.05
CA ASN A 464 -30.46 11.59 13.80
C ASN A 464 -29.80 12.37 12.64
N ARG A 465 -29.94 13.70 12.59
CA ARG A 465 -29.30 14.52 11.53
C ARG A 465 -27.78 14.62 11.65
N ALA A 466 -27.20 14.38 12.82
CA ALA A 466 -25.77 14.53 13.05
C ALA A 466 -24.90 13.37 12.49
N PHE A 467 -25.51 12.26 12.05
CA PHE A 467 -24.82 11.06 11.53
C PHE A 467 -24.99 10.84 10.02
N GLN A 468 -25.47 11.85 9.28
CA GLN A 468 -25.72 11.73 7.85
C GLN A 468 -24.44 11.98 7.03
N ASN A 469 -23.61 10.94 6.87
CA ASN A 469 -22.40 11.00 6.05
C ASN A 469 -22.68 10.88 4.54
N ASN A 470 -23.92 10.57 4.14
CA ASN A 470 -24.30 10.33 2.74
C ASN A 470 -25.56 11.14 2.39
N PRO A 471 -25.51 12.02 1.37
CA PRO A 471 -26.66 12.84 0.98
C PRO A 471 -27.78 12.05 0.30
N TYR A 472 -27.49 10.85 -0.23
CA TYR A 472 -28.43 10.03 -1.00
C TYR A 472 -29.18 8.98 -0.15
N VAL A 473 -28.66 8.65 1.04
CA VAL A 473 -29.22 7.58 1.88
C VAL A 473 -29.43 8.10 3.31
N LEU A 474 -30.68 8.10 3.78
CA LEU A 474 -31.06 8.46 5.14
C LEU A 474 -30.72 7.32 6.10
N ASN A 475 -30.04 7.60 7.21
CA ASN A 475 -29.75 6.61 8.23
C ASN A 475 -30.79 6.66 9.35
N VAL A 476 -31.42 5.53 9.67
CA VAL A 476 -32.40 5.38 10.75
C VAL A 476 -31.83 4.51 11.87
N LEU A 477 -31.99 4.96 13.12
CA LEU A 477 -31.50 4.28 14.31
C LEU A 477 -32.68 3.77 15.16
N GLY A 478 -32.82 2.44 15.23
CA GLY A 478 -33.81 1.78 16.07
C GLY A 478 -35.27 2.08 15.68
N VAL A 479 -36.19 1.71 16.57
CA VAL A 479 -37.65 1.87 16.37
C VAL A 479 -38.06 3.35 16.44
N ASP A 480 -37.40 4.14 17.30
CA ASP A 480 -37.72 5.57 17.45
C ASP A 480 -37.42 6.35 16.17
N GLY A 481 -36.26 6.08 15.53
CA GLY A 481 -35.91 6.69 14.25
C GLY A 481 -36.84 6.26 13.12
N LEU A 482 -37.30 5.00 13.11
CA LEU A 482 -38.29 4.51 12.17
C LEU A 482 -39.60 5.29 12.32
N GLN A 483 -40.08 5.46 13.56
CA GLN A 483 -41.31 6.17 13.84
C GLN A 483 -41.21 7.64 13.41
N SER A 484 -40.16 8.35 13.83
CA SER A 484 -40.04 9.79 13.63
C SER A 484 -39.75 10.20 12.18
N GLU A 485 -38.95 9.40 11.45
CA GLU A 485 -38.47 9.78 10.11
C GLU A 485 -39.29 9.18 8.98
N ILE A 486 -39.92 8.00 9.18
CA ILE A 486 -40.66 7.28 8.13
C ILE A 486 -42.17 7.28 8.41
N VAL A 487 -42.58 6.83 9.60
CA VAL A 487 -44.01 6.62 9.89
C VAL A 487 -44.74 7.95 10.05
N ASP A 488 -44.23 8.85 10.89
CA ASP A 488 -44.87 10.14 11.19
C ASP A 488 -44.86 11.10 9.99
N THR A 489 -43.82 11.02 9.15
CA THR A 489 -43.68 11.81 7.92
C THR A 489 -44.46 11.22 6.74
N LYS A 490 -44.99 9.99 6.88
CA LYS A 490 -45.62 9.21 5.82
C LYS A 490 -44.71 9.05 4.59
N MET A 491 -43.43 8.78 4.81
CA MET A 491 -42.44 8.67 3.74
C MET A 491 -42.63 7.38 2.92
N ASP A 492 -42.55 7.50 1.60
CA ASP A 492 -42.38 6.38 0.68
C ASP A 492 -40.88 6.06 0.55
N CYS A 493 -40.46 4.88 0.98
CA CYS A 493 -39.04 4.54 0.94
C CYS A 493 -38.78 3.04 0.81
N ILE A 494 -37.60 2.72 0.29
CA ILE A 494 -36.96 1.42 0.48
C ILE A 494 -35.94 1.53 1.62
N MET A 495 -35.93 0.58 2.54
CA MET A 495 -35.03 0.55 3.68
C MET A 495 -34.13 -0.69 3.64
N PHE A 496 -32.81 -0.47 3.57
CA PHE A 496 -31.80 -1.52 3.64
C PHE A 496 -31.41 -1.82 5.09
N MET A 497 -31.81 -3.00 5.57
CA MET A 497 -31.43 -3.55 6.88
C MET A 497 -30.07 -4.25 6.75
N SER A 498 -29.06 -3.70 7.42
CA SER A 498 -27.66 -4.13 7.32
C SER A 498 -27.06 -4.46 8.69
N ALA A 499 -25.98 -5.25 8.73
CA ALA A 499 -25.18 -5.45 9.94
C ALA A 499 -23.68 -5.21 9.70
N LYS A 500 -22.99 -4.61 10.67
CA LYS A 500 -21.53 -4.36 10.58
C LYS A 500 -20.68 -5.61 10.36
N PHE A 501 -21.07 -6.73 10.97
CA PHE A 501 -20.36 -8.01 10.87
C PHE A 501 -20.70 -8.79 9.59
N CYS A 502 -21.79 -8.44 8.91
CA CYS A 502 -22.28 -9.14 7.72
C CYS A 502 -21.41 -8.82 6.49
N LYS A 503 -20.71 -9.82 5.94
CA LYS A 503 -19.86 -9.69 4.75
C LYS A 503 -20.67 -9.23 3.53
N THR A 504 -21.81 -9.88 3.27
CA THR A 504 -22.71 -9.54 2.15
C THR A 504 -23.23 -8.10 2.24
N CYS A 505 -23.57 -7.65 3.45
CA CYS A 505 -24.07 -6.30 3.69
C CYS A 505 -23.01 -5.23 3.37
N ARG A 506 -21.72 -5.53 3.60
CA ARG A 506 -20.61 -4.64 3.22
C ARG A 506 -20.49 -4.51 1.70
N THR A 507 -20.69 -5.60 0.96
CA THR A 507 -20.69 -5.59 -0.51
C THR A 507 -21.90 -4.85 -1.09
N ILE A 508 -23.09 -5.02 -0.51
CA ILE A 508 -24.34 -4.39 -0.98
C ILE A 508 -24.37 -2.88 -0.71
N ASN A 509 -23.79 -2.42 0.40
CA ASN A 509 -23.87 -1.02 0.82
C ASN A 509 -23.45 0.03 -0.24
N PRO A 510 -22.29 -0.09 -0.94
CA PRO A 510 -21.94 0.83 -2.01
C PRO A 510 -22.90 0.75 -3.21
N LEU A 511 -23.39 -0.45 -3.55
CA LEU A 511 -24.34 -0.65 -4.66
C LEU A 511 -25.70 -0.02 -4.35
N TYR A 512 -26.19 -0.18 -3.12
CA TYR A 512 -27.40 0.47 -2.64
C TYR A 512 -27.30 2.00 -2.68
N THR A 513 -26.13 2.53 -2.31
CA THR A 513 -25.86 3.97 -2.43
C THR A 513 -25.86 4.44 -3.89
N ARG A 514 -25.28 3.67 -4.80
CA ARG A 514 -25.29 3.97 -6.24
C ARG A 514 -26.72 3.96 -6.81
N MET A 515 -27.53 2.98 -6.40
CA MET A 515 -28.94 2.89 -6.77
C MET A 515 -29.73 4.12 -6.28
N ALA A 516 -29.52 4.55 -5.03
CA ALA A 516 -30.14 5.76 -4.48
C ALA A 516 -29.80 7.01 -5.30
N ARG A 517 -28.53 7.19 -5.67
CA ARG A 517 -28.09 8.31 -6.50
C ARG A 517 -28.76 8.30 -7.89
N LEU A 518 -28.79 7.15 -8.55
CA LEU A 518 -29.39 7.03 -9.87
C LEU A 518 -30.91 7.26 -9.86
N HIS A 519 -31.60 6.88 -8.79
CA HIS A 519 -33.02 7.19 -8.63
C HIS A 519 -33.24 8.69 -8.40
N GLN A 520 -32.44 9.34 -7.55
CA GLN A 520 -32.59 10.78 -7.30
C GLN A 520 -32.31 11.65 -8.54
N GLU A 521 -31.44 11.18 -9.45
CA GLU A 521 -31.15 11.82 -10.73
C GLU A 521 -32.29 11.66 -11.76
N ARG A 522 -33.23 10.72 -11.57
CA ARG A 522 -34.42 10.61 -12.43
C ARG A 522 -35.49 11.60 -11.98
N ASP A 523 -35.85 12.53 -12.86
CA ASP A 523 -36.92 13.48 -12.61
C ASP A 523 -38.25 12.74 -12.32
N GLY A 524 -38.86 13.03 -11.15
CA GLY A 524 -40.22 12.60 -10.82
C GLY A 524 -40.37 11.43 -9.84
N THR A 525 -39.28 10.86 -9.31
CA THR A 525 -39.39 9.80 -8.29
C THR A 525 -39.59 10.39 -6.88
N THR A 526 -40.60 9.92 -6.14
CA THR A 526 -40.86 10.31 -4.75
C THR A 526 -40.22 9.38 -3.71
N VAL A 527 -39.66 8.24 -4.16
CA VAL A 527 -39.14 7.19 -3.28
C VAL A 527 -37.78 7.59 -2.69
N SER A 528 -37.69 7.56 -1.37
CA SER A 528 -36.44 7.80 -0.64
C SER A 528 -35.69 6.50 -0.33
N PHE A 529 -34.36 6.59 -0.19
CA PHE A 529 -33.52 5.45 0.18
C PHE A 529 -33.08 5.59 1.63
N VAL A 530 -33.42 4.59 2.44
CA VAL A 530 -33.12 4.55 3.87
C VAL A 530 -32.20 3.37 4.19
N LYS A 531 -31.36 3.50 5.20
CA LYS A 531 -30.52 2.43 5.74
C LYS A 531 -30.70 2.36 7.24
N ALA A 532 -30.80 1.13 7.76
CA ALA A 532 -30.85 0.84 9.18
C ALA A 532 -29.83 -0.23 9.58
N GLU A 533 -29.33 -0.11 10.81
CA GLU A 533 -28.40 -1.05 11.42
C GLU A 533 -29.17 -2.06 12.29
N ALA A 534 -29.05 -3.35 11.96
CA ALA A 534 -29.69 -4.45 12.67
C ALA A 534 -28.83 -5.02 13.81
N SER A 535 -27.59 -4.55 13.99
CA SER A 535 -26.74 -4.95 15.12
C SER A 535 -27.10 -4.20 16.42
N GLY A 536 -26.75 -4.79 17.56
CA GLY A 536 -27.02 -4.20 18.87
C GLY A 536 -28.47 -4.38 19.33
N GLU A 537 -28.77 -3.93 20.55
CA GLU A 537 -30.09 -4.12 21.16
C GLU A 537 -31.20 -3.37 20.42
N SER A 538 -30.96 -2.09 20.08
CA SER A 538 -31.89 -1.25 19.32
C SER A 538 -32.13 -1.77 17.90
N GLY A 539 -31.07 -2.24 17.22
CA GLY A 539 -31.16 -2.85 15.89
C GLY A 539 -31.94 -4.18 15.90
N LYS A 540 -31.73 -5.03 16.91
CA LYS A 540 -32.50 -6.27 17.11
C LYS A 540 -33.97 -5.99 17.43
N ALA A 541 -34.27 -4.94 18.20
CA ALA A 541 -35.65 -4.51 18.45
C ALA A 541 -36.34 -4.07 17.16
N LEU A 542 -35.65 -3.27 16.33
CA LEU A 542 -36.12 -2.85 15.02
C LEU A 542 -36.34 -4.04 14.08
N GLY A 543 -35.40 -4.98 14.01
CA GLY A 543 -35.53 -6.20 13.20
C GLY A 543 -36.75 -7.03 13.59
N ARG A 544 -36.99 -7.22 14.90
CA ARG A 544 -38.20 -7.89 15.40
C ARG A 544 -39.49 -7.14 15.04
N HIS A 545 -39.48 -5.81 15.16
CA HIS A 545 -40.64 -4.98 14.81
C HIS A 545 -41.03 -5.11 13.34
N LEU A 546 -40.05 -5.26 12.44
CA LEU A 546 -40.24 -5.36 11.00
C LEU A 546 -40.30 -6.79 10.46
N SER A 547 -40.30 -7.79 11.35
CA SER A 547 -40.26 -9.22 10.97
C SER A 547 -39.05 -9.60 10.11
N VAL A 548 -37.90 -8.95 10.31
CA VAL A 548 -36.65 -9.23 9.61
C VAL A 548 -35.88 -10.32 10.36
N GLN A 549 -35.79 -11.50 9.76
CA GLN A 549 -35.12 -12.66 10.36
C GLN A 549 -33.61 -12.69 10.10
N ALA A 550 -33.17 -12.18 8.95
CA ALA A 550 -31.78 -12.20 8.53
C ALA A 550 -31.40 -10.90 7.80
N VAL A 551 -30.10 -10.62 7.75
CA VAL A 551 -29.53 -9.53 6.96
C VAL A 551 -28.60 -10.12 5.89
N PRO A 552 -28.51 -9.52 4.69
CA PRO A 552 -29.21 -8.32 4.23
C PRO A 552 -30.71 -8.53 4.00
N SER A 553 -31.51 -7.52 4.31
CA SER A 553 -32.95 -7.49 4.00
C SER A 553 -33.38 -6.09 3.57
N PHE A 554 -34.40 -6.01 2.72
CA PHE A 554 -34.98 -4.77 2.21
C PHE A 554 -36.45 -4.69 2.62
N VAL A 555 -36.84 -3.60 3.27
CA VAL A 555 -38.21 -3.36 3.73
C VAL A 555 -38.73 -2.13 3.02
N LEU A 556 -39.91 -2.23 2.39
CA LEU A 556 -40.52 -1.09 1.69
C LEU A 556 -41.57 -0.44 2.59
N PHE A 557 -41.71 0.87 2.46
CA PHE A 557 -42.75 1.66 3.12
C PHE A 557 -43.49 2.49 2.09
N ARG A 558 -44.81 2.52 2.20
CA ARG A 558 -45.71 3.40 1.46
C ARG A 558 -46.57 4.17 2.44
N GLU A 559 -46.59 5.50 2.34
CA GLU A 559 -47.28 6.41 3.24
C GLU A 559 -46.96 6.14 4.72
N GLY A 560 -45.70 5.81 5.02
CA GLY A 560 -45.23 5.48 6.36
C GLY A 560 -45.69 4.13 6.90
N ARG A 561 -46.32 3.28 6.07
CA ARG A 561 -46.73 1.92 6.44
C ARG A 561 -45.89 0.90 5.70
N GLN A 562 -45.54 -0.20 6.36
CA GLN A 562 -44.81 -1.29 5.72
C GLN A 562 -45.59 -1.83 4.51
N PHE A 563 -44.95 -1.84 3.35
CA PHE A 563 -45.50 -2.25 2.07
C PHE A 563 -44.90 -3.60 1.67
N GLY A 564 -45.66 -4.67 1.89
CA GLY A 564 -45.23 -6.03 1.56
C GLY A 564 -44.37 -6.71 2.63
N VAL A 565 -43.81 -7.86 2.26
CA VAL A 565 -42.91 -8.66 3.10
C VAL A 565 -41.46 -8.21 2.91
N PRO A 566 -40.60 -8.30 3.95
CA PRO A 566 -39.18 -8.03 3.81
C PRO A 566 -38.54 -8.92 2.72
N LEU A 567 -37.80 -8.30 1.81
CA LEU A 567 -37.11 -8.99 0.72
C LEU A 567 -35.69 -9.33 1.14
N SER A 568 -35.36 -10.62 1.17
CA SER A 568 -33.98 -11.06 1.36
C SER A 568 -33.29 -11.18 0.01
N VAL A 569 -32.29 -10.34 -0.22
CA VAL A 569 -31.55 -10.29 -1.48
C VAL A 569 -30.06 -10.22 -1.17
N SER A 570 -29.31 -11.17 -1.72
CA SER A 570 -27.86 -11.33 -1.48
C SER A 570 -26.97 -10.53 -2.43
N LYS A 571 -27.51 -10.02 -3.56
CA LYS A 571 -26.78 -9.27 -4.59
C LYS A 571 -27.61 -8.09 -5.15
N LEU A 572 -26.94 -7.00 -5.52
CA LEU A 572 -27.53 -5.90 -6.29
C LEU A 572 -26.74 -5.74 -7.62
N PRO A 573 -27.36 -5.27 -8.71
CA PRO A 573 -28.79 -5.00 -8.89
C PRO A 573 -29.64 -6.28 -8.81
N SER A 574 -30.92 -6.16 -8.48
CA SER A 574 -31.82 -7.29 -8.31
C SER A 574 -33.17 -6.99 -8.92
N ARG A 575 -33.65 -7.87 -9.81
CA ARG A 575 -34.97 -7.75 -10.44
C ARG A 575 -36.09 -7.69 -9.41
N LYS A 576 -35.97 -8.46 -8.32
CA LYS A 576 -36.93 -8.44 -7.20
C LYS A 576 -37.03 -7.04 -6.57
N ILE A 577 -35.89 -6.38 -6.37
CA ILE A 577 -35.85 -5.00 -5.83
C ILE A 577 -36.39 -4.00 -6.86
N ASP A 578 -35.98 -4.12 -8.13
CA ASP A 578 -36.42 -3.22 -9.20
C ASP A 578 -37.95 -3.28 -9.38
N ARG A 579 -38.52 -4.48 -9.36
CA ARG A 579 -39.98 -4.66 -9.45
C ARG A 579 -40.71 -4.17 -8.21
N ALA A 580 -40.15 -4.38 -7.02
CA ALA A 580 -40.72 -3.84 -5.79
C ALA A 580 -40.72 -2.30 -5.77
N LEU A 581 -39.66 -1.68 -6.31
CA LEU A 581 -39.59 -0.23 -6.51
C LEU A 581 -40.62 0.26 -7.52
N GLU A 582 -40.80 -0.43 -8.65
CA GLU A 582 -41.83 -0.11 -9.64
C GLU A 582 -43.25 -0.21 -9.04
N LEU A 583 -43.53 -1.25 -8.26
CA LEU A 583 -44.80 -1.36 -7.52
C LEU A 583 -44.96 -0.19 -6.56
N LEU A 584 -43.90 0.18 -5.83
CA LEU A 584 -43.92 1.30 -4.90
C LEU A 584 -44.24 2.62 -5.61
N GLU A 585 -43.58 2.92 -6.73
CA GLU A 585 -43.73 4.13 -7.54
C GLU A 585 -45.10 4.22 -8.24
N THR A 586 -45.59 3.11 -8.79
CA THR A 586 -46.88 3.07 -9.51
C THR A 586 -48.10 3.11 -8.58
N GLY A 587 -47.91 2.87 -7.28
CA GLY A 587 -49.01 2.74 -6.33
C GLY A 587 -49.78 1.42 -6.46
N ALA A 588 -49.31 0.48 -7.29
CA ALA A 588 -49.93 -0.83 -7.44
C ALA A 588 -49.97 -1.59 -6.08
N PRO A 589 -50.97 -2.44 -5.83
CA PRO A 589 -51.01 -3.26 -4.62
C PRO A 589 -49.82 -4.23 -4.59
N TRP A 590 -49.38 -4.62 -3.40
CA TRP A 590 -48.33 -5.62 -3.25
C TRP A 590 -48.81 -6.97 -3.78
N ASP A 591 -48.06 -7.53 -4.72
CA ASP A 591 -48.29 -8.88 -5.24
C ASP A 591 -47.06 -9.73 -4.97
N GLY A 592 -47.17 -10.63 -4.00
CA GLY A 592 -46.08 -11.54 -3.62
C GLY A 592 -45.75 -12.56 -4.71
N SER A 593 -46.72 -12.91 -5.57
CA SER A 593 -46.54 -13.95 -6.58
C SER A 593 -45.55 -13.52 -7.68
N ILE A 594 -45.52 -12.23 -8.00
CA ILE A 594 -44.63 -11.64 -9.00
C ILE A 594 -43.15 -11.76 -8.59
N LEU A 595 -42.85 -11.93 -7.30
CA LEU A 595 -41.47 -12.01 -6.81
C LEU A 595 -40.92 -13.44 -6.78
N ASP A 596 -41.78 -14.45 -6.95
CA ASP A 596 -41.43 -15.86 -6.93
C ASP A 596 -41.10 -16.42 -8.33
N GLU A 597 -41.51 -15.74 -9.41
CA GLU A 597 -41.36 -16.23 -10.79
C GLU A 597 -39.94 -16.13 -11.38
N ASP A 598 -39.03 -15.40 -10.72
CA ASP A 598 -37.72 -15.03 -11.27
C ASP A 598 -36.54 -15.91 -10.79
N GLU A 599 -36.75 -16.89 -9.92
CA GLU A 599 -35.72 -17.91 -9.69
C GLU A 599 -35.89 -18.99 -10.75
N PRO A 600 -34.99 -19.09 -11.77
CA PRO A 600 -35.03 -20.21 -12.68
C PRO A 600 -34.93 -21.46 -11.83
N SER A 601 -36.01 -22.24 -11.80
CA SER A 601 -36.04 -23.50 -11.08
C SER A 601 -34.87 -24.33 -11.60
N SER A 602 -33.81 -24.45 -10.81
CA SER A 602 -32.61 -25.25 -11.09
C SER A 602 -32.92 -26.76 -11.07
N SER A 603 -34.17 -27.14 -11.29
CA SER A 603 -34.59 -28.51 -11.52
C SER A 603 -34.25 -28.93 -12.96
N SER A 604 -33.33 -29.89 -13.05
CA SER A 604 -32.99 -30.75 -14.19
C SER A 604 -31.96 -30.26 -15.22
N SER A 605 -30.68 -30.40 -14.83
CA SER A 605 -29.61 -30.91 -15.72
C SER A 605 -28.53 -31.57 -14.90
#